data_AF-K2B5A1-F1
#
_entry.id   AF-K2B5A1-F1
#
_cell.length_a   1.000
_cell.length_b   1.000
_cell.length_c   1.000
_cell.angle_alpha   90.00
_cell.angle_beta   90.00
_cell.angle_gamma   90.00
#
_symmetry.space_group_name_H-M   'P 1'
#
loop_
_entity.id
_entity.type
_entity.pdbx_description
1 polymer ?
#
loop_
_entity_poly.entity_id
_entity_poly.type
_entity_poly.pdbx_seq_one_letter_code
_entity_poly.pdbx_strand_id
1 'polypeptide(L)'
;MTTTFRKIVGNLYLYIFSTVGLVIFIVGGITLVNVVLKTYVFQLTHYQEWWNDTYGCQWKTNPDGTALSTEDMDACEVKQEEERAISDSDARKRDLANGVAEVVIGTPIWIYHWMVIRKKKDEEIA
;
A
#
# COMPACT_ATOMS: atom_id res chain seq x y z
N MET A 1 2.77 -50.27 0.82
CA MET A 1 3.45 -49.03 1.29
C MET A 1 3.21 -47.81 0.38
N THR A 2 2.41 -47.91 -0.70
CA THR A 2 2.23 -46.85 -1.71
C THR A 2 0.99 -45.97 -1.48
N THR A 3 -0.06 -46.49 -0.83
CA THR A 3 -1.33 -45.76 -0.61
C THR A 3 -1.21 -44.68 0.45
N THR A 4 -0.51 -44.95 1.55
CA THR A 4 -0.27 -43.98 2.64
C THR A 4 0.61 -42.83 2.18
N PHE A 5 1.71 -43.14 1.47
CA PHE A 5 2.61 -42.13 0.91
C PHE A 5 1.89 -41.22 -0.10
N ARG A 6 1.09 -41.79 -1.01
CA ARG A 6 0.29 -41.00 -1.97
C ARG A 6 -0.73 -40.09 -1.27
N LYS A 7 -1.35 -40.55 -0.18
CA LYS A 7 -2.27 -39.74 0.64
C LYS A 7 -1.55 -38.58 1.34
N ILE A 8 -0.37 -38.82 1.91
CA ILE A 8 0.44 -37.78 2.57
C ILE A 8 0.88 -36.72 1.55
N VAL A 9 1.42 -37.14 0.40
CA VAL A 9 1.85 -36.22 -0.66
C VAL A 9 0.67 -35.40 -1.19
N GLY A 10 -0.50 -36.02 -1.39
CA GLY A 10 -1.71 -35.32 -1.83
C GLY A 10 -2.18 -34.27 -0.81
N ASN A 11 -2.24 -34.61 0.47
CA ASN A 11 -2.64 -33.66 1.51
C ASN A 11 -1.62 -32.52 1.66
N LEU A 12 -0.33 -32.83 1.64
CA LEU A 12 0.74 -31.83 1.72
C LEU A 12 0.66 -30.83 0.56
N TYR A 13 0.46 -31.33 -0.66
CA TYR A 13 0.27 -30.49 -1.84
C TYR A 13 -0.92 -29.53 -1.65
N LEU A 14 -2.07 -30.04 -1.19
CA LEU A 14 -3.26 -29.22 -0.96
C LEU A 14 -3.04 -28.14 0.11
N TYR A 15 -2.33 -28.45 1.20
CA TYR A 15 -2.02 -27.47 2.23
C TYR A 15 -1.08 -26.36 1.74
N ILE A 16 -0.03 -26.72 0.99
CA ILE A 16 0.90 -25.72 0.44
C ILE A 16 0.19 -24.86 -0.60
N PHE A 17 -0.51 -25.49 -1.54
CA PHE A 17 -1.23 -24.78 -2.60
C PHE A 17 -2.28 -23.81 -2.04
N SER A 18 -3.08 -24.27 -1.07
CA SER A 18 -4.07 -23.41 -0.41
C SER A 18 -3.42 -22.28 0.39
N THR A 19 -2.30 -22.53 1.06
CA THR A 19 -1.57 -21.49 1.81
C THR A 19 -1.04 -20.41 0.86
N VAL A 20 -0.38 -20.81 -0.23
CA VAL A 20 0.15 -19.87 -1.23
C VAL A 20 -1.00 -19.09 -1.90
N GLY A 21 -2.07 -19.78 -2.29
CA GLY A 21 -3.25 -19.15 -2.87
C GLY A 21 -3.89 -18.14 -1.91
N LEU A 22 -3.99 -18.47 -0.63
CA LEU A 22 -4.51 -17.57 0.40
C LEU A 22 -3.65 -16.31 0.55
N VAL A 23 -2.32 -16.44 0.56
CA VAL A 23 -1.40 -15.28 0.64
C VAL A 23 -1.59 -14.37 -0.57
N ILE A 24 -1.63 -14.93 -1.79
CA ILE A 24 -1.84 -14.15 -3.02
C ILE A 24 -3.21 -13.44 -2.97
N PHE A 25 -4.25 -14.13 -2.52
CA PHE A 25 -5.59 -13.56 -2.39
C PHE A 25 -5.62 -12.39 -1.40
N ILE A 26 -4.96 -12.51 -0.24
CA ILE A 26 -4.86 -11.45 0.76
C ILE A 26 -4.15 -10.22 0.16
N VAL A 27 -2.98 -10.42 -0.46
CA VAL A 27 -2.21 -9.33 -1.08
C VAL A 27 -3.00 -8.65 -2.20
N GLY A 28 -3.70 -9.43 -3.03
CA GLY A 28 -4.58 -8.91 -4.06
C GLY A 28 -5.74 -8.09 -3.47
N GLY A 29 -6.38 -8.59 -2.41
CA GLY A 29 -7.45 -7.90 -1.70
C GLY A 29 -7.00 -6.57 -1.10
N ILE A 30 -5.85 -6.55 -0.42
CA ILE A 30 -5.26 -5.32 0.13
C ILE A 30 -5.02 -4.32 -1.00
N THR A 31 -4.44 -4.77 -2.12
CA THR A 31 -4.16 -3.92 -3.28
C THR A 31 -5.43 -3.28 -3.84
N LEU A 32 -6.51 -4.05 -3.98
CA LEU A 32 -7.79 -3.54 -4.50
C LEU A 32 -8.42 -2.50 -3.57
N VAL A 33 -8.53 -2.82 -2.27
CA VAL A 33 -9.09 -1.89 -1.28
C VAL A 33 -8.26 -0.61 -1.22
N ASN A 34 -6.94 -0.74 -1.27
CA ASN A 34 -6.02 0.39 -1.27
C ASN A 34 -6.23 1.32 -2.48
N VAL A 35 -6.37 0.76 -3.69
CA VAL A 35 -6.69 1.57 -4.89
C VAL A 35 -8.02 2.28 -4.72
N VAL A 36 -9.06 1.57 -4.24
CA VAL A 36 -10.38 2.17 -4.00
C VAL A 36 -10.30 3.33 -3.00
N LEU A 37 -9.58 3.15 -1.89
CA LEU A 37 -9.39 4.20 -0.89
C LEU A 37 -8.66 5.42 -1.48
N LYS A 38 -7.56 5.20 -2.21
CA LYS A 38 -6.77 6.28 -2.81
C LYS A 38 -7.55 7.06 -3.85
N THR A 39 -8.34 6.37 -4.68
CA THR A 39 -9.08 6.99 -5.79
C THR A 39 -10.38 7.65 -5.32
N TYR A 40 -11.19 6.96 -4.51
CA TYR A 40 -12.55 7.41 -4.20
C TYR A 40 -12.69 8.12 -2.84
N VAL A 41 -11.89 7.73 -1.84
CA VAL A 41 -11.99 8.30 -0.48
C VAL A 41 -11.02 9.48 -0.31
N PHE A 42 -9.73 9.26 -0.60
CA PHE A 42 -8.70 10.28 -0.43
C PHE A 42 -8.52 11.18 -1.66
N GLN A 43 -9.09 10.80 -2.81
CA GLN A 43 -9.01 11.54 -4.07
C GLN A 43 -7.59 12.03 -4.36
N LEU A 44 -6.62 11.12 -4.28
CA LEU A 44 -5.23 11.41 -4.60
C LEU A 44 -5.10 11.59 -6.13
N THR A 45 -5.44 12.80 -6.59
CA THR A 45 -5.42 13.19 -8.01
C THR A 45 -4.07 13.77 -8.43
N HIS A 46 -3.25 14.20 -7.48
CA HIS A 46 -1.93 14.74 -7.74
C HIS A 46 -0.93 13.60 -7.94
N TYR A 47 -0.84 13.11 -9.18
CA TYR A 47 0.35 12.38 -9.63
C TYR A 47 1.46 13.42 -9.79
N GLN A 48 2.20 13.67 -8.73
CA GLN A 48 3.41 14.48 -8.84
C GLN A 48 4.41 13.65 -9.65
N GLU A 49 4.63 14.03 -10.90
CA GLU A 49 5.72 13.51 -11.69
C GLU A 49 6.99 13.71 -10.88
N TRP A 50 7.64 12.63 -10.49
CA TRP A 50 8.95 12.59 -9.81
C TRP A 50 10.06 13.37 -10.55
N TRP A 51 9.75 13.89 -11.74
CA TRP A 51 10.63 14.57 -12.68
C TRP A 51 10.58 16.10 -12.64
N ASN A 52 9.70 16.71 -11.85
CA ASN A 52 9.76 18.15 -11.68
C ASN A 52 10.57 18.49 -10.43
N ASP A 53 11.87 18.65 -10.69
CA ASP A 53 12.75 19.60 -10.03
C ASP A 53 13.65 19.09 -8.89
N THR A 54 14.59 18.22 -9.26
CA THR A 54 15.74 17.84 -8.41
C THR A 54 16.71 19.00 -8.19
N TYR A 55 16.59 20.10 -8.95
CA TYR A 55 17.46 21.25 -8.88
C TYR A 55 16.77 22.35 -8.06
N GLY A 56 17.46 22.92 -7.06
CA GLY A 56 16.90 24.05 -6.31
C GLY A 56 16.60 25.24 -7.23
N CYS A 57 15.66 26.12 -6.84
CA CYS A 57 15.25 27.28 -7.64
C CYS A 57 16.41 28.14 -8.17
N GLN A 58 17.54 28.19 -7.45
CA GLN A 58 18.79 28.84 -7.87
C GLN A 58 19.42 28.31 -9.18
N TRP A 59 19.06 27.10 -9.60
CA TRP A 59 19.59 26.43 -10.79
C TRP A 59 18.59 26.37 -11.94
N LYS A 60 17.39 26.94 -11.75
CA LYS A 60 16.43 27.10 -12.84
C LYS A 60 16.79 28.31 -13.69
N THR A 61 16.60 28.16 -14.99
CA THR A 61 16.81 29.21 -15.98
C THR A 61 15.51 29.47 -16.73
N ASN A 62 15.37 30.70 -17.21
CA ASN A 62 14.29 31.06 -18.12
C ASN A 62 14.41 30.25 -19.44
N PRO A 63 13.34 30.16 -20.26
CA PRO A 63 13.37 29.44 -21.54
C PRO A 63 14.42 29.95 -22.53
N ASP A 64 14.91 31.18 -22.33
CA ASP A 64 15.98 31.83 -23.09
C ASP A 64 17.40 31.46 -22.59
N GLY A 65 17.50 30.63 -21.55
CA GLY A 65 18.76 30.20 -20.92
C GLY A 65 19.35 31.20 -19.93
N THR A 66 18.67 32.32 -19.64
CA THR A 66 19.13 33.30 -18.64
C THR A 66 18.81 32.84 -17.22
N ALA A 67 19.59 33.31 -16.24
CA ALA A 67 19.27 33.08 -14.83
C ALA A 67 17.93 33.74 -14.48
N LEU A 68 17.15 33.10 -13.60
CA LEU A 68 15.92 33.68 -13.06
C LEU A 68 16.19 35.03 -12.39
N SER A 69 15.24 35.95 -12.52
CA SER A 69 15.27 37.19 -11.75
C SER A 69 15.00 36.90 -10.27
N THR A 70 15.32 37.84 -9.37
CA THR A 70 15.01 37.67 -7.93
C THR A 70 13.51 37.47 -7.68
N GLU A 71 12.65 38.17 -8.44
CA GLU A 71 11.20 38.03 -8.34
C GLU A 71 10.74 36.62 -8.80
N ASP A 72 11.32 36.10 -9.89
CA ASP A 72 10.98 34.76 -10.38
C ASP A 72 11.55 33.65 -9.48
N MET A 73 12.68 33.90 -8.81
CA MET A 73 13.23 33.01 -7.79
C MET A 73 12.31 32.91 -6.58
N ASP A 74 11.84 34.04 -6.05
CA ASP A 74 10.91 34.06 -4.91
C ASP A 74 9.59 33.35 -5.27
N ALA A 75 9.08 33.56 -6.48
CA ALA A 75 7.89 32.87 -6.99
C ALA A 75 8.10 31.35 -7.16
N CYS A 76 9.32 30.93 -7.50
CA CYS A 76 9.69 29.51 -7.57
C CYS A 76 9.70 28.85 -6.18
N GLU A 77 10.29 29.53 -5.18
CA GLU A 77 10.38 29.01 -3.81
C GLU A 77 9.00 28.77 -3.21
N VAL A 78 8.08 29.74 -3.36
CA VAL A 78 6.69 29.61 -2.87
C VAL A 78 5.99 28.40 -3.50
N LYS A 79 6.11 28.22 -4.83
CA LYS A 79 5.51 27.05 -5.50
C LYS A 79 6.12 25.74 -5.02
N GLN A 80 7.44 25.70 -4.82
CA GLN A 80 8.11 24.50 -4.33
C GLN A 80 7.69 24.15 -2.90
N GLU A 81 7.46 25.15 -2.04
CA GLU A 81 6.93 24.93 -0.69
C GLU A 81 5.49 24.40 -0.72
N GLU A 82 4.62 24.97 -1.55
CA GLU A 82 3.24 24.49 -1.73
C GLU A 82 3.23 23.03 -2.23
N GLU A 83 4.03 22.72 -3.24
CA GLU A 83 4.15 21.36 -3.78
C GLU A 83 4.70 20.37 -2.75
N ARG A 84 5.69 20.76 -1.93
CA ARG A 84 6.20 19.93 -0.84
C ARG A 84 5.13 19.67 0.22
N ALA A 85 4.35 20.69 0.57
CA ALA A 85 3.26 20.56 1.54
C ALA A 85 2.16 19.60 1.03
N ILE A 86 1.82 19.70 -0.26
CA ILE A 86 0.87 18.77 -0.91
C ILE A 86 1.45 17.35 -0.92
N SER A 87 2.72 17.19 -1.31
CA SER A 87 3.40 15.89 -1.39
C SER A 87 3.47 15.18 -0.03
N ASP A 88 3.82 15.90 1.03
CA ASP A 88 3.87 15.35 2.39
C ASP A 88 2.47 14.92 2.87
N SER A 89 1.46 15.75 2.63
CA SER A 89 0.06 15.39 2.90
C SER A 89 -0.35 14.12 2.16
N ASP A 90 -0.03 14.02 0.87
CA ASP A 90 -0.43 12.89 0.03
C ASP A 90 0.34 11.61 0.34
N ALA A 91 1.59 11.72 0.79
CA ALA A 91 2.34 10.60 1.35
C ALA A 91 1.63 10.01 2.57
N ARG A 92 1.23 10.86 3.53
CA ARG A 92 0.51 10.41 4.73
C ARG A 92 -0.83 9.77 4.40
N LYS A 93 -1.59 10.33 3.45
CA LYS A 93 -2.86 9.75 2.98
C LYS A 93 -2.64 8.38 2.32
N ARG A 94 -1.59 8.23 1.52
CA ARG A 94 -1.23 6.95 0.90
C ARG A 94 -0.88 5.89 1.94
N ASP A 95 -0.12 6.26 2.97
CA ASP A 95 0.24 5.34 4.04
C ASP A 95 -0.98 4.94 4.87
N LEU A 96 -1.87 5.90 5.15
CA LEU A 96 -3.15 5.61 5.80
C LEU A 96 -4.03 4.68 4.96
N ALA A 97 -4.14 4.92 3.66
CA ALA A 97 -4.91 4.07 2.75
C ALA A 97 -4.38 2.63 2.72
N ASN A 98 -3.05 2.46 2.69
CA ASN A 98 -2.41 1.14 2.78
C ASN A 98 -2.77 0.45 4.10
N GLY A 99 -2.56 1.13 5.23
CA GLY A 99 -2.82 0.55 6.56
C GLY A 99 -4.29 0.20 6.78
N VAL A 100 -5.22 1.04 6.32
CA VAL A 100 -6.66 0.74 6.38
C VAL A 100 -6.99 -0.48 5.53
N ALA A 101 -6.43 -0.60 4.32
CA ALA A 101 -6.65 -1.77 3.47
C ALA A 101 -6.16 -3.07 4.12
N GLU A 102 -4.98 -3.05 4.75
CA GLU A 102 -4.42 -4.18 5.50
C GLU A 102 -5.31 -4.59 6.66
N VAL A 103 -5.79 -3.64 7.45
CA VAL A 103 -6.68 -3.91 8.60
C VAL A 103 -8.01 -4.48 8.11
N VAL A 104 -8.62 -3.89 7.08
CA VAL A 104 -9.93 -4.33 6.56
C VAL A 104 -9.87 -5.77 6.06
N ILE A 105 -8.80 -6.17 5.38
CA ILE A 105 -8.64 -7.53 4.87
C ILE A 105 -8.14 -8.50 5.93
N GLY A 106 -7.18 -8.09 6.76
CA GLY A 106 -6.55 -8.94 7.77
C GLY A 106 -7.46 -9.25 8.97
N THR A 107 -8.30 -8.29 9.37
CA THR A 107 -9.19 -8.42 10.55
C THR A 107 -10.14 -9.63 10.47
N PRO A 108 -10.94 -9.83 9.41
CA PRO A 108 -11.84 -10.98 9.34
C PRO A 108 -11.10 -12.33 9.37
N ILE A 109 -9.90 -12.40 8.79
CA ILE A 109 -9.05 -13.60 8.82
C ILE A 109 -8.58 -13.87 10.25
N TRP A 110 -8.07 -12.85 10.93
CA TRP A 110 -7.64 -12.94 12.33
C TRP A 110 -8.81 -13.36 13.25
N ILE A 111 -9.97 -12.73 13.11
CA ILE A 111 -11.18 -13.07 13.89
C ILE A 111 -11.56 -14.53 13.66
N TYR A 112 -11.61 -15.00 12.40
CA TYR A 112 -11.94 -16.37 12.07
C TYR A 112 -11.01 -17.37 12.78
N HIS A 113 -9.70 -17.17 12.68
CA HIS A 113 -8.73 -18.06 13.33
C HIS A 113 -8.83 -18.03 14.86
N TRP A 114 -9.03 -16.85 15.44
CA TRP A 114 -9.25 -16.71 16.88
C TRP A 114 -10.47 -17.51 17.37
N MET A 115 -11.59 -17.44 16.65
CA MET A 115 -12.81 -18.17 16.98
C MET A 115 -12.61 -19.70 16.91
N VAL A 116 -11.90 -20.18 15.89
CA VAL A 116 -11.61 -21.62 15.74
C VAL A 116 -10.75 -22.12 16.89
N ILE A 117 -9.73 -21.36 17.32
CA ILE A 117 -8.87 -21.71 18.44
C ILE A 117 -9.68 -21.80 19.74
N ARG A 118 -10.55 -20.82 19.98
CA ARG A 118 -11.42 -20.83 21.17
C ARG A 118 -12.33 -22.05 21.19
N LYS A 119 -12.98 -22.37 20.07
CA LYS A 119 -13.87 -23.53 19.96
C LYS A 119 -13.15 -24.85 20.29
N LYS A 120 -11.94 -25.05 19.75
CA LYS A 120 -11.15 -26.26 20.03
C LYS A 120 -10.79 -26.38 21.51
N LYS A 121 -10.40 -25.27 22.14
CA LYS A 121 -10.09 -25.24 23.57
C LYS A 121 -11.32 -25.62 24.42
N ASP A 122 -12.51 -25.16 24.03
CA ASP A 122 -13.74 -25.48 24.75
C ASP A 122 -14.13 -26.97 24.60
N GLU A 123 -13.89 -27.57 23.42
CA GLU A 123 -14.10 -29.01 23.17
C GLU A 123 -13.10 -29.92 23.91
N GLU A 124 -11.88 -29.46 24.18
CA GLU A 124 -10.87 -30.23 24.94
C GLU A 124 -11.12 -30.23 26.46
N ILE A 125 -11.90 -29.28 26.97
CA ILE A 125 -12.19 -29.12 28.41
C ILE A 125 -13.55 -29.74 28.81
N ALA A 126 -14.44 -29.99 27.84
CA ALA A 126 -15.75 -30.61 28.04
C ALA A 126 -15.69 -32.15 28.04
#